data_AF-A0A151NAF0-F1
#
_entry.id   AF-A0A151NAF0-F1
#
_cell.length_a   1.000
_cell.length_b   1.000
_cell.length_c   1.000
_cell.angle_alpha   90.00
_cell.angle_beta   90.00
_cell.angle_gamma   90.00
#
_symmetry.space_group_name_H-M   'P 1'
#
loop_
_entity.id
_entity.type
_entity.pdbx_description
1 polymer ?
#
loop_
_entity_poly.entity_id
_entity_poly.type
_entity_poly.pdbx_seq_one_letter_code
_entity_poly.pdbx_strand_id
1 'polypeptide(L)' 'MAGSGAGCGPHGYSPQQPPEWLLLAPQVRTKDHRFESVSHLISYHMDNHLPIISAGSEMCLQQPVERRL' A
#
# COMPACT_ATOMS: atom_id res chain seq x y z
N MET A 1 19.98 40.79 24.39
CA MET A 1 18.98 40.65 23.33
C MET A 1 19.26 39.34 22.60
N ALA A 2 18.37 38.37 22.72
CA ALA A 2 18.50 37.07 22.07
C ALA A 2 18.18 37.20 20.57
N GLY A 3 19.01 36.61 19.72
CA GLY A 3 18.75 36.43 18.29
C GLY A 3 19.02 34.98 17.93
N SER A 4 17.99 34.16 18.03
CA SER A 4 18.01 32.74 17.66
C SER A 4 18.15 32.60 16.14
N GLY A 5 19.34 32.24 15.67
CA GLY A 5 19.55 31.78 14.29
C GLY A 5 19.49 30.26 14.24
N ALA A 6 18.33 29.70 13.90
CA ALA A 6 18.25 28.29 13.53
C ALA A 6 18.91 28.12 12.15
N GLY A 7 20.19 27.73 12.15
CA GLY A 7 20.93 27.41 10.94
C GLY A 7 20.35 26.16 10.29
N CYS A 8 19.68 26.33 9.16
CA CYS A 8 19.30 25.22 8.28
C CYS A 8 20.58 24.58 7.74
N GLY A 9 20.93 23.37 8.20
CA GLY A 9 22.00 22.58 7.59
C GLY A 9 21.64 22.18 6.14
N PRO A 10 22.63 21.76 5.32
CA PRO A 10 22.47 21.51 3.88
C PRO A 10 21.56 20.32 3.51
N HIS A 11 20.87 19.71 4.47
CA HIS A 11 19.87 18.68 4.25
C HIS A 11 18.56 19.14 4.89
N GLY A 12 17.70 19.75 4.09
CA GLY A 12 16.45 20.38 4.48
C GLY A 12 15.36 19.40 4.93
N TYR A 13 15.59 18.66 6.02
CA TYR A 13 14.53 17.93 6.71
C TYR A 13 14.06 18.72 7.94
N SER A 14 12.90 19.37 7.80
CA SER A 14 12.16 19.92 8.93
C SER A 14 11.43 18.77 9.65
N PRO A 15 11.56 18.61 10.99
CA PRO A 15 10.90 17.54 11.75
C PRO A 15 9.37 17.54 11.70
N GLN A 16 8.76 18.54 11.05
CA GLN A 16 7.32 18.73 10.99
C GLN A 16 6.65 18.06 9.77
N GLN A 17 7.43 17.48 8.84
CA GLN A 17 6.87 16.78 7.68
C GLN A 17 7.13 15.28 7.81
N PRO A 18 6.08 14.44 7.95
CA PRO A 18 6.23 13.01 7.84
C PRO A 18 6.85 12.69 6.47
N PRO A 19 7.88 11.84 6.40
CA PRO A 19 8.37 11.31 5.13
C PRO A 19 7.23 10.86 4.23
N GLU A 20 7.32 11.09 2.92
CA GLU A 20 6.26 10.74 1.97
C GLU A 20 5.81 9.27 2.04
N TRP A 21 6.71 8.37 2.45
CA TRP A 21 6.42 6.95 2.65
C TRP A 21 5.49 6.65 3.85
N LEU A 22 5.32 7.58 4.80
CA LEU A 22 4.42 7.46 5.96
C LEU A 22 3.00 7.95 5.68
N LEU A 23 2.76 8.67 4.58
CA LEU A 23 1.43 9.25 4.26
C LEU A 23 0.52 8.27 3.49
N LEU A 24 1.03 7.10 3.12
CA LEU A 24 0.26 6.06 2.45
C LEU A 24 -0.12 5.01 3.49
N ALA A 25 -1.32 5.12 4.06
CA ALA A 25 -1.91 4.01 4.78
C ALA A 25 -1.84 2.74 3.90
N PRO A 26 -1.49 1.55 4.45
CA PRO A 26 -1.41 0.33 3.67
C PRO A 26 -2.81 -0.06 3.20
N GLN A 27 -3.18 0.39 2.00
CA GLN A 27 -4.47 0.10 1.38
C GLN A 27 -4.35 -1.14 0.49
N VAL A 28 -5.19 -2.14 0.75
CA VAL A 28 -5.34 -3.31 -0.11
C VAL A 28 -6.14 -2.91 -1.35
N ARG A 29 -5.55 -3.02 -2.53
CA ARG A 29 -6.19 -2.64 -3.80
C ARG A 29 -5.59 -3.39 -4.98
N THR A 30 -6.39 -3.55 -6.04
CA THR A 30 -5.89 -3.76 -7.40
C THR A 30 -5.90 -2.42 -8.16
N LYS A 31 -5.62 -2.43 -9.46
CA LYS A 31 -5.70 -1.22 -10.29
C LYS A 31 -7.09 -0.59 -10.23
N ASP A 32 -8.13 -1.41 -10.24
CA ASP A 32 -9.51 -0.96 -10.47
C ASP A 32 -10.38 -0.97 -9.20
N HIS A 33 -9.96 -1.71 -8.16
CA HIS A 33 -10.78 -1.92 -6.96
C HIS A 33 -9.99 -1.74 -5.66
N ARG A 34 -10.67 -1.21 -4.63
CA ARG A 34 -10.16 -1.08 -3.25
C ARG A 34 -10.87 -2.08 -2.36
N PHE A 35 -10.16 -2.63 -1.38
CA PHE A 35 -10.67 -3.65 -0.48
C PHE A 35 -10.40 -3.29 0.98
N GLU A 36 -11.27 -3.77 1.86
CA GLU A 36 -11.15 -3.59 3.32
C GLU A 36 -10.01 -4.45 3.91
N SER A 37 -9.71 -5.60 3.28
CA SER A 37 -8.69 -6.55 3.73
C SER A 37 -8.16 -7.40 2.58
N VAL A 38 -7.05 -8.10 2.83
CA VAL A 38 -6.50 -9.10 1.88
C VAL A 38 -7.51 -10.23 1.65
N SER A 39 -8.20 -10.69 2.69
CA SER A 39 -9.24 -11.72 2.55
C SER A 39 -10.38 -11.26 1.64
N HIS A 40 -10.83 -10.01 1.77
CA HIS A 40 -11.86 -9.46 0.88
C HIS A 40 -11.37 -9.41 -0.58
N LEU A 41 -10.12 -8.97 -0.82
CA LEU A 41 -9.54 -9.03 -2.17
C LEU A 41 -9.55 -10.45 -2.74
N ILE A 42 -9.07 -11.43 -1.95
CA ILE A 42 -8.98 -12.84 -2.38
C ILE A 42 -10.37 -13.39 -2.71
N SER A 43 -11.33 -13.26 -1.79
CA SER A 43 -12.71 -13.73 -1.98
C SER A 43 -13.38 -13.07 -3.18
N TYR A 44 -13.24 -11.75 -3.34
CA TYR A 44 -13.83 -11.04 -4.47
C TYR A 44 -13.38 -11.61 -5.82
N HIS A 45 -12.08 -11.86 -6.00
CA HIS A 45 -11.58 -12.40 -7.26
C HIS A 45 -11.94 -13.88 -7.45
N MET A 46 -11.92 -14.67 -6.37
CA MET A 46 -12.22 -16.10 -6.44
C MET A 46 -13.71 -16.38 -6.66
N ASP A 47 -14.61 -15.74 -5.90
CA ASP A 47 -16.06 -15.96 -5.95
C ASP A 47 -16.69 -15.49 -7.27
N ASN A 48 -16.12 -14.43 -7.86
CA ASN A 48 -16.60 -13.87 -9.13
C ASN A 48 -15.84 -14.38 -10.35
N HIS A 49 -14.83 -15.25 -10.16
CA HIS A 49 -13.93 -15.71 -11.22
C HIS A 49 -13.29 -14.56 -12.02
N LEU A 50 -12.95 -13.47 -11.33
CA LEU A 50 -12.31 -12.29 -11.94
C LEU A 50 -10.79 -12.40 -11.79
N PRO A 51 -10.01 -12.22 -12.88
CA PRO A 51 -8.55 -12.24 -12.79
C PRO A 51 -8.02 -11.01 -12.04
N ILE A 52 -6.92 -11.20 -11.33
CA ILE A 52 -6.07 -10.10 -10.88
C ILE A 52 -5.19 -9.67 -12.06
N ILE A 53 -5.34 -8.43 -12.52
CA ILE A 53 -4.60 -7.88 -13.65
C ILE A 53 -3.43 -7.02 -13.16
N SER A 54 -2.22 -7.31 -13.65
CA SER A 54 -1.02 -6.51 -13.36
C SER A 54 -0.10 -6.43 -14.57
N ALA A 55 0.30 -5.22 -14.94
CA ALA A 55 1.19 -4.95 -16.08
C ALA A 55 0.77 -5.63 -17.40
N GLY A 56 -0.53 -5.85 -17.60
CA GLY A 56 -1.07 -6.55 -18.78
C GLY A 56 -1.10 -8.08 -18.68
N SER A 57 -0.61 -8.65 -17.58
CA SER A 57 -0.75 -10.07 -17.26
C SER A 57 -1.98 -10.33 -16.38
N GLU A 58 -2.60 -11.49 -16.57
CA GLU A 58 -3.76 -11.94 -15.80
C GLU A 58 -3.38 -13.10 -14.86
N MET A 59 -3.90 -13.08 -13.64
CA MET A 59 -3.76 -14.17 -12.67
C MET A 59 -5.12 -14.53 -12.06
N CYS A 60 -5.59 -15.75 -12.33
CA CYS A 60 -6.85 -16.25 -11.76
C CYS A 60 -6.59 -17.05 -10.48
N LEU A 61 -7.32 -16.73 -9.41
CA LEU A 61 -7.33 -17.53 -8.18
C LEU A 61 -8.26 -18.74 -8.38
N GLN A 62 -7.74 -19.95 -8.19
CA GLN A 62 -8.47 -21.20 -8.48
C GLN A 62 -8.82 -21.96 -7.20
N GLN A 63 -7.84 -22.16 -6.32
CA GLN A 63 -8.02 -22.89 -5.07
C GLN A 63 -7.07 -22.35 -3.99
N PRO A 64 -7.51 -22.26 -2.72
CA PRO A 64 -6.63 -22.01 -1.59
C PRO A 64 -5.63 -23.16 -1.42
N VAL A 65 -4.44 -22.82 -0.93
CA VAL A 65 -3.46 -23.81 -0.47
C VAL A 65 -3.38 -23.73 1.04
N GLU A 66 -3.74 -24.82 1.71
CA GLU A 66 -3.68 -24.90 3.15
C GLU A 66 -2.23 -24.81 3.65
N ARG A 67 -2.03 -24.06 4.73
CA ARG A 67 -0.74 -23.98 5.38
C ARG A 67 -0.43 -25.32 6.04
N ARG A 68 0.74 -25.89 5.74
CA ARG A 68 1.26 -27.02 6.52
C ARG A 68 1.61 -26.52 7.93
N LEU A 69 1.06 -27.18 8.95
CA LEU A 69 1.32 -26.93 10.38
C LEU A 69 2.59 -27.64 10.83
#